data_AF-A0A2C6MG93-F1
#
_entry.id   AF-A0A2C6MG93-F1
#
_cell.length_a   1.000
_cell.length_b   1.000
_cell.length_c   1.000
_cell.angle_alpha   90.00
_cell.angle_beta   90.00
_cell.angle_gamma   90.00
#
_symmetry.space_group_name_H-M   'P 1'
#
loop_
_entity.id
_entity.type
_entity.pdbx_description
1 polymer ?
#
loop_
_entity_poly.entity_id
_entity_poly.type
_entity_poly.pdbx_seq_one_letter_code
_entity_poly.pdbx_strand_id
1 'polypeptide(L)'
;MTSLATINRVTADPIEAAYIQVYLWAEAVKKAGTTDVDKVREAAKGLEYRAPEGLVKIEAENQHLWKPVRIGEVQEDGLIKEIWSTKEAVKPDPYLKSYAWAKDLSN
;
A
#
# COMPACT_ATOMS: atom_id res chain seq x y z
N MET A 1 26.38 -1.48 24.63
CA MET A 1 25.68 -0.43 23.86
C MET A 1 26.23 -0.45 22.45
N THR A 2 25.68 -1.30 21.58
CA THR A 2 26.05 -1.32 20.17
C THR A 2 25.21 -0.25 19.49
N SER A 3 25.84 0.86 19.13
CA SER A 3 25.29 1.88 18.24
C SER A 3 24.77 1.19 16.97
N LEU A 4 23.45 1.04 16.86
CA LEU A 4 22.83 0.63 15.62
C LEU A 4 22.96 1.81 14.65
N ALA A 5 23.78 1.58 13.63
CA ALA A 5 23.90 2.32 12.38
C ALA A 5 23.06 3.60 12.26
N THR A 6 23.74 4.74 12.17
CA THR A 6 23.19 5.97 11.62
C THR A 6 22.45 5.64 10.31
N ILE A 7 21.12 5.72 10.32
CA ILE A 7 20.29 5.52 9.14
C ILE A 7 20.62 6.65 8.16
N ASN A 8 21.58 6.43 7.27
CA ASN A 8 22.06 7.47 6.35
C ASN A 8 21.14 7.66 5.12
N ARG A 9 19.97 7.01 5.11
CA ARG A 9 18.99 7.10 4.01
C ARG A 9 17.58 7.13 4.56
N VAL A 10 16.92 8.25 4.35
CA VAL A 10 15.51 8.44 4.66
C VAL A 10 14.68 7.78 3.55
N THR A 11 13.54 7.21 3.92
CA THR A 11 12.51 6.75 2.98
C THR A 11 11.20 7.47 3.28
N ALA A 12 10.22 7.35 2.39
CA ALA A 12 8.90 7.91 2.56
C ALA A 12 7.85 6.97 1.98
N ASP A 13 6.59 7.15 2.38
CA ASP A 13 5.46 6.36 1.90
C ASP A 13 5.39 6.27 0.35
N PRO A 14 5.55 7.36 -0.43
CA PRO A 14 5.53 7.25 -1.89
C PRO A 14 6.69 6.43 -2.48
N ILE A 15 7.86 6.41 -1.82
CA ILE A 15 9.02 5.61 -2.26
C ILE A 15 8.74 4.13 -2.05
N GLU A 16 8.18 3.78 -0.88
CA GLU A 16 7.75 2.42 -0.57
C GLU A 16 6.65 1.97 -1.52
N ALA A 17 5.65 2.82 -1.76
CA ALA A 17 4.54 2.54 -2.67
C ALA A 17 5.02 2.26 -4.10
N ALA A 18 6.00 3.03 -4.60
CA ALA A 18 6.60 2.78 -5.91
C ALA A 18 7.41 1.47 -5.93
N TYR A 19 8.16 1.19 -4.86
CA TYR A 19 8.90 -0.06 -4.70
C TYR A 19 7.97 -1.27 -4.81
N ILE A 20 6.88 -1.31 -4.03
CA ILE A 20 5.96 -2.46 -4.01
C ILE A 20 5.19 -2.62 -5.33
N GLN A 21 4.86 -1.53 -6.01
CA GLN A 21 4.11 -1.57 -7.27
C GLN A 21 4.88 -2.31 -8.37
N VAL A 22 6.22 -2.15 -8.42
CA VAL A 22 7.05 -2.88 -9.39
C VAL A 22 7.01 -4.39 -9.13
N TYR A 23 7.06 -4.82 -7.86
CA TYR A 23 6.98 -6.24 -7.53
C TYR A 23 5.58 -6.82 -7.78
N LEU A 24 4.52 -6.10 -7.41
CA LEU A 24 3.15 -6.52 -7.70
C LEU A 24 2.91 -6.66 -9.21
N TRP A 25 3.39 -5.70 -10.01
CA TRP A 25 3.34 -5.79 -11.47
C TRP A 25 4.14 -6.99 -11.98
N ALA A 26 5.35 -7.23 -11.48
CA ALA A 26 6.17 -8.37 -11.88
C ALA A 26 5.49 -9.71 -11.55
N GLU A 27 4.86 -9.84 -10.38
CA GLU A 27 4.07 -11.03 -10.02
C GLU A 27 2.84 -11.21 -10.93
N ALA A 28 2.16 -10.11 -11.28
CA ALA A 28 1.06 -10.15 -12.24
C ALA A 28 1.51 -10.59 -13.64
N VAL A 29 2.66 -10.09 -14.11
CA VAL A 29 3.29 -10.51 -15.39
C VAL A 29 3.65 -12.00 -15.35
N LYS A 30 4.26 -12.48 -14.27
CA LYS A 30 4.58 -13.91 -14.10
C LYS A 30 3.32 -14.77 -14.14
N LYS A 31 2.26 -14.37 -13.43
CA LYS A 31 0.97 -15.07 -13.42
C LYS A 31 0.26 -15.03 -14.77
N ALA A 32 0.37 -13.93 -15.51
CA ALA A 32 -0.19 -13.78 -16.85
C ALA A 32 0.61 -14.54 -17.93
N GLY A 33 1.91 -14.79 -17.69
CA GLY A 33 2.83 -15.34 -18.68
C GLY A 33 3.14 -14.39 -19.84
N THR A 34 2.89 -13.09 -19.67
CA THR A 34 3.00 -12.07 -20.72
C THR A 34 3.02 -10.67 -20.12
N THR A 35 3.47 -9.68 -20.90
CA THR A 35 3.41 -8.25 -20.58
C THR A 35 2.23 -7.53 -21.24
N ASP A 36 1.32 -8.27 -21.89
CA ASP A 36 0.06 -7.73 -22.42
C ASP A 36 -0.78 -7.09 -21.31
N VAL A 37 -1.19 -5.83 -21.50
CA VAL A 37 -1.78 -5.00 -20.45
C VAL A 37 -3.06 -5.59 -19.88
N ASP A 38 -3.98 -6.03 -20.74
CA ASP A 38 -5.27 -6.57 -20.29
C ASP A 38 -5.09 -7.89 -19.54
N LYS A 39 -4.20 -8.77 -20.02
CA LYS A 39 -3.89 -10.04 -19.33
C LYS A 39 -3.21 -9.81 -17.98
N VAL A 40 -2.27 -8.86 -17.89
CA VAL A 40 -1.62 -8.48 -16.62
C VAL A 40 -2.63 -7.88 -15.66
N ARG A 41 -3.52 -7.00 -16.15
CA ARG A 41 -4.57 -6.36 -15.34
C ARG A 41 -5.52 -7.39 -14.73
N GLU A 42 -5.93 -8.40 -15.51
CA GLU A 42 -6.75 -9.50 -15.01
C GLU A 42 -5.98 -10.39 -14.03
N ALA A 43 -4.72 -10.72 -14.32
CA ALA A 43 -3.88 -11.51 -13.42
C ALA A 43 -3.62 -10.82 -12.07
N ALA A 44 -3.58 -9.49 -12.05
CA ALA A 44 -3.33 -8.68 -10.86
C ALA A 44 -4.45 -8.77 -9.81
N LYS A 45 -5.68 -9.10 -10.19
CA LYS A 45 -6.83 -9.17 -9.28
C LYS A 45 -6.55 -10.14 -8.12
N GLY A 46 -6.65 -9.63 -6.90
CA GLY A 46 -6.45 -10.40 -5.67
C GLY A 46 -5.01 -10.82 -5.39
N LEU A 47 -4.01 -10.31 -6.12
CA LEU A 47 -2.60 -10.59 -5.79
C LEU A 47 -2.25 -10.02 -4.42
N GLU A 48 -1.49 -10.79 -3.66
CA GLU A 48 -0.95 -10.42 -2.36
C GLU A 48 0.57 -10.30 -2.41
N TYR A 49 1.13 -9.38 -1.63
CA TYR A 49 2.57 -9.19 -1.51
C TYR A 49 2.95 -8.78 -0.08
N ARG A 50 4.06 -9.33 0.43
CA ARG A 50 4.64 -8.92 1.72
C ARG A 50 5.54 -7.70 1.51
N ALA A 51 4.94 -6.53 1.63
CA ALA A 51 5.59 -5.23 1.53
C ALA A 51 6.31 -4.83 2.83
N PRO A 52 7.24 -3.86 2.78
CA PRO A 52 7.75 -3.19 3.98
C PRO A 52 6.63 -2.67 4.90
N GLU A 53 5.52 -2.17 4.34
CA GLU A 53 4.37 -1.71 5.12
C GLU A 53 3.49 -2.82 5.71
N GLY A 54 3.74 -4.09 5.38
CA GLY A 54 2.95 -5.25 5.81
C GLY A 54 2.39 -6.06 4.64
N LEU A 55 1.39 -6.91 4.90
CA LEU A 55 0.71 -7.63 3.81
C LEU A 55 -0.21 -6.66 3.06
N VAL A 56 -0.02 -6.56 1.75
CA VAL A 56 -0.89 -5.79 0.86
C VAL A 56 -1.59 -6.70 -0.14
N LYS A 57 -2.76 -6.29 -0.61
CA LYS A 57 -3.55 -7.03 -1.61
C LYS A 57 -4.18 -6.09 -2.62
N ILE A 58 -4.15 -6.45 -3.90
CA ILE A 58 -4.89 -5.72 -4.94
C ILE A 58 -6.37 -6.10 -4.85
N GLU A 59 -7.25 -5.11 -4.66
CA GLU A 59 -8.69 -5.29 -4.72
C GLU A 59 -9.11 -5.70 -6.13
N ALA A 60 -9.84 -6.80 -6.25
CA ALA A 60 -10.21 -7.38 -7.53
C ALA A 60 -11.20 -6.49 -8.30
N GLU A 61 -12.07 -5.77 -7.59
CA GLU A 61 -13.16 -4.99 -8.18
C GLU A 61 -12.69 -3.62 -8.70
N ASN A 62 -11.73 -2.98 -8.04
CA ASN A 62 -11.36 -1.59 -8.31
C ASN A 62 -9.84 -1.34 -8.43
N GLN A 63 -9.02 -2.39 -8.32
CA GLN A 63 -7.56 -2.36 -8.44
C GLN A 63 -6.81 -1.46 -7.45
N HIS A 64 -7.49 -0.91 -6.45
CA HIS A 64 -6.84 -0.21 -5.35
C HIS A 64 -6.24 -1.21 -4.35
N LEU A 65 -5.37 -0.72 -3.48
CA LEU A 65 -4.60 -1.57 -2.58
C LEU A 65 -5.22 -1.65 -1.18
N TRP A 66 -5.42 -2.85 -0.68
CA TRP A 66 -5.58 -3.12 0.74
C TRP A 66 -4.23 -2.89 1.42
N LYS A 67 -4.19 -2.00 2.41
CA LYS A 67 -2.96 -1.71 3.16
C LYS A 67 -3.24 -1.35 4.62
N PRO A 68 -2.31 -1.58 5.55
CA PRO A 68 -2.42 -1.05 6.91
C PRO A 68 -2.35 0.48 6.91
N VAL A 69 -3.14 1.12 7.76
CA VAL A 69 -3.15 2.58 7.91
C VAL A 69 -2.45 2.95 9.21
N ARG A 70 -1.64 4.02 9.18
CA ARG A 70 -0.82 4.48 10.29
C ARG A 70 -1.02 5.98 10.51
N ILE A 71 -0.97 6.40 11.77
CA ILE A 71 -0.89 7.80 12.17
C ILE A 71 0.47 8.01 12.81
N GLY A 72 1.19 9.00 12.30
CA GLY A 72 2.51 9.37 12.78
C GLY A 72 2.56 10.80 13.29
N GLU A 73 3.36 11.01 14.33
CA GLU A 73 3.68 12.31 14.89
C GLU A 73 5.05 12.75 14.37
N VAL A 74 5.13 13.94 13.78
CA VAL A 74 6.41 14.54 13.34
C VAL A 74 7.19 14.96 14.59
N GLN A 75 8.40 14.44 14.74
CA GLN A 75 9.27 14.72 15.88
C GLN A 75 10.16 15.94 15.61
N GLU A 76 10.83 16.45 16.66
CA GLU A 76 11.73 17.61 16.56
C GLU A 76 12.92 17.38 15.61
N ASP A 77 13.32 16.12 15.39
CA ASP A 77 14.36 15.71 14.45
C ASP A 77 13.87 15.56 13.00
N GLY A 78 12.57 15.82 12.76
CA GLY A 78 11.93 15.70 11.45
C GLY A 78 11.56 14.26 11.06
N LEU A 79 11.81 13.26 11.90
CA LEU A 79 11.36 11.89 11.68
C LEU A 79 9.90 11.71 12.14
N ILE A 80 9.26 10.64 11.65
CA ILE A 80 7.87 10.32 11.97
C ILE A 80 7.83 9.16 12.96
N LYS A 81 7.25 9.40 14.14
CA LYS A 81 6.99 8.36 15.13
C LYS A 81 5.57 7.82 14.96
N GLU A 82 5.42 6.52 14.70
CA GLU A 82 4.08 5.90 14.69
C GLU A 82 3.44 5.99 16.09
N ILE A 83 2.23 6.55 16.17
CA ILE A 83 1.44 6.64 17.42
C ILE A 83 0.19 5.77 17.39
N TRP A 84 -0.22 5.32 16.21
CA TRP A 84 -1.36 4.41 16.03
C TRP A 84 -1.28 3.69 14.68
N SER A 85 -1.79 2.46 14.64
CA SER A 85 -1.97 1.68 13.41
C SER A 85 -3.21 0.80 13.45
N THR A 86 -3.74 0.48 12.27
CA THR A 86 -4.82 -0.51 12.13
C THR A 86 -4.30 -1.91 12.44
N LYS A 87 -5.15 -2.76 13.04
CA LYS A 87 -4.81 -4.17 13.31
C LYS A 87 -4.68 -4.99 12.03
N GLU A 88 -5.47 -4.65 11.03
CA GLU A 88 -5.55 -5.33 9.74
C GLU A 88 -5.49 -4.29 8.60
N ALA A 89 -5.28 -4.76 7.37
CA ALA A 89 -5.34 -3.92 6.20
C ALA A 89 -6.76 -3.38 5.97
N VAL A 90 -6.86 -2.11 5.58
CA VAL A 90 -8.14 -1.46 5.30
C VAL A 90 -8.55 -1.73 3.86
N LYS A 91 -9.82 -2.08 3.62
CA LYS A 91 -10.38 -2.22 2.27
C LYS A 91 -10.36 -0.86 1.57
N PRO A 92 -9.86 -0.75 0.33
CA PRO A 92 -9.92 0.51 -0.39
C PRO A 92 -11.37 0.83 -0.81
N ASP A 93 -11.81 2.03 -0.46
CA ASP A 93 -13.08 2.63 -0.88
C ASP A 93 -12.78 3.97 -1.60
N PRO A 94 -12.35 3.92 -2.86
CA PRO A 94 -11.85 5.09 -3.58
C PRO A 94 -12.91 6.17 -3.83
N TYR A 95 -14.19 5.83 -3.64
CA TYR A 95 -15.32 6.74 -3.87
C TYR A 95 -16.18 6.94 -2.62
N LEU A 96 -15.65 6.62 -1.42
CA LEU A 96 -16.25 6.86 -0.11
C LEU A 96 -17.67 6.29 0.11
N LYS A 97 -18.02 5.22 -0.61
CA LYS A 97 -19.38 4.64 -0.62
C LYS A 97 -19.80 4.03 0.72
N SER A 98 -18.85 3.68 1.58
CA SER A 98 -19.09 3.00 2.86
C SER A 98 -19.26 3.95 4.06
N TYR A 99 -19.03 5.25 3.86
CA TYR A 99 -19.02 6.22 4.96
C TYR A 99 -20.32 7.04 5.00
N ALA A 100 -21.07 6.93 6.11
CA ALA A 100 -22.32 7.66 6.29
C ALA A 100 -22.14 9.19 6.17
N TRP A 101 -21.02 9.73 6.65
CA TRP A 101 -20.72 11.16 6.56
C TRP A 101 -20.38 11.63 5.13
N ALA A 102 -19.99 10.70 4.24
CA ALA A 102 -19.59 11.00 2.86
C ALA A 102 -20.72 10.73 1.85
N LYS A 103 -21.96 10.51 2.33
CA LYS A 103 -23.10 10.15 1.49
C LYS A 103 -23.34 11.15 0.36
N ASP A 104 -23.17 12.44 0.64
CA ASP A 104 -23.39 13.51 -0.34
C ASP A 104 -22.20 13.73 -1.29
N LEU A 105 -21.07 13.05 -1.05
CA LEU A 105 -19.86 13.06 -1.91
C LEU A 105 -19.79 11.84 -2.84
N SER A 106 -20.58 10.82 -2.54
CA SER A 106 -20.59 9.55 -3.27
C SER A 106 -21.52 9.68 -4.47
N ASN A 107 -20.96 9.88 -5.67
CA ASN A 107 -21.71 9.96 -6.93
C ASN A 107 -22.38 8.64 -7.32
#